data_AF-A0A5T1TDL2-F1
#
_entry.id   AF-A0A5T1TDL2-F1
#
_cell.length_a   1.000
_cell.length_b   1.000
_cell.length_c   1.000
_cell.angle_alpha   90.00
_cell.angle_beta   90.00
_cell.angle_gamma   90.00
#
_symmetry.space_group_name_H-M   'P 1'
#
loop_
_entity.id
_entity.type
_entity.pdbx_description
1 polymer ?
#
loop_
_entity_poly.entity_id
_entity_poly.type
_entity_poly.pdbx_seq_one_letter_code
_entity_poly.pdbx_strand_id
1 'polypeptide(L)'
;MKKKIVYALLVLIVFISVVFLVLKNGILISHIQFSFLNLEQLYIKLDKKLIVRAKNITFNEDNNASIQDDKNVNSDFASKELLNITKNLKYLYTFVEEIDIQNFNIKDNHMRILFKNDEFFVDNDLLFLKLALHREGKEINADIKNLLLKDYNLSIDGNLSINAKSEFYNFKGQAN
;
A
#
# COMPACT_ATOMS: atom_id res chain seq x y z
N MET A 1 38.44 20.84 -5.22
CA MET A 1 37.06 20.50 -4.78
C MET A 1 36.37 19.52 -5.75
N LYS A 2 36.40 19.73 -7.07
CA LYS A 2 35.75 18.85 -8.06
C LYS A 2 36.11 17.35 -7.96
N LYS A 3 37.40 17.01 -7.75
CA LYS A 3 37.85 15.60 -7.61
C LYS A 3 37.23 14.87 -6.40
N LYS A 4 37.04 15.56 -5.27
CA LYS A 4 36.40 14.99 -4.06
C LYS A 4 34.91 14.72 -4.27
N ILE A 5 34.23 15.63 -4.98
CA ILE A 5 32.82 15.48 -5.34
C ILE A 5 32.63 14.28 -6.27
N VAL A 6 33.49 14.14 -7.29
CA VAL A 6 33.45 12.99 -8.21
C VAL A 6 33.65 11.67 -7.46
N TYR A 7 34.62 11.62 -6.53
CA TYR A 7 34.84 10.42 -5.72
C TYR A 7 33.63 10.07 -4.84
N ALA A 8 33.03 11.06 -4.18
CA ALA A 8 31.81 10.85 -3.40
C ALA A 8 30.64 10.34 -4.25
N LEU A 9 30.47 10.89 -5.46
CA LEU A 9 29.44 10.44 -6.42
C LEU A 9 29.68 8.99 -6.87
N LEU A 10 30.94 8.62 -7.10
CA LEU A 10 31.32 7.27 -7.49
C LEU A 10 31.03 6.26 -6.37
N VAL A 11 31.39 6.60 -5.13
CA VAL A 11 31.06 5.79 -3.94
C VAL A 11 29.54 5.63 -3.80
N LEU A 12 28.76 6.70 -4.01
CA LEU A 12 27.30 6.64 -3.94
C LEU A 12 26.71 5.71 -5.03
N ILE A 13 27.19 5.81 -6.27
CA ILE A 13 26.73 4.94 -7.38
C ILE A 13 27.04 3.47 -7.07
N VAL A 14 28.25 3.18 -6.56
CA VAL A 14 28.63 1.82 -6.16
C VAL A 14 27.72 1.32 -5.03
N PHE A 15 27.47 2.16 -4.01
CA PHE A 15 26.57 1.81 -2.92
C PHE A 15 25.14 1.50 -3.41
N ILE A 16 24.56 2.36 -4.25
CA ILE A 16 23.24 2.14 -4.85
C ILE A 16 23.21 0.85 -5.68
N SER A 17 24.28 0.58 -6.44
CA SER A 17 24.37 -0.64 -7.25
C SER A 17 24.39 -1.90 -6.39
N VAL A 18 25.10 -1.88 -5.26
CA VAL A 18 25.10 -2.99 -4.30
C VAL A 18 23.71 -3.19 -3.69
N VAL A 19 23.07 -2.11 -3.21
CA VAL A 19 21.70 -2.18 -2.66
C VAL A 19 20.72 -2.74 -3.69
N PHE A 20 20.80 -2.28 -4.95
CA PHE A 20 19.96 -2.78 -6.03
C PHE A 20 20.16 -4.28 -6.29
N LEU A 21 21.41 -4.76 -6.31
CA LEU A 21 21.72 -6.18 -6.48
C LEU A 21 21.17 -7.04 -5.33
N VAL A 22 21.27 -6.55 -4.10
CA VAL A 22 20.72 -7.22 -2.92
C VAL A 22 19.19 -7.31 -3.03
N LEU A 23 18.51 -6.20 -3.33
CA LEU A 23 17.05 -6.19 -3.51
C LEU A 23 16.60 -7.04 -4.69
N LYS A 24 17.38 -7.14 -5.76
CA LYS A 24 17.08 -8.00 -6.91
C LYS A 24 17.04 -9.49 -6.54
N ASN A 25 17.96 -9.94 -5.68
CA ASN A 25 17.95 -11.30 -5.17
C ASN A 25 16.84 -11.51 -4.11
N GLY A 26 16.45 -10.43 -3.43
CA GLY A 26 15.46 -10.42 -2.39
C GLY A 26 16.09 -10.53 -1.00
N ILE A 27 15.43 -9.92 -0.03
CA ILE A 27 15.85 -9.89 1.37
C ILE A 27 14.73 -10.53 2.17
N LEU A 28 15.07 -11.54 2.97
CA LEU A 28 14.17 -12.11 3.97
C LEU A 28 14.64 -11.68 5.36
N ILE A 29 13.74 -11.05 6.09
CA ILE A 29 13.90 -10.60 7.45
C ILE A 29 12.96 -11.42 8.31
N SER A 30 13.52 -12.34 9.11
CA SER A 30 12.70 -13.21 9.95
C SER A 30 11.97 -12.44 11.04
N HIS A 31 12.68 -11.56 11.74
CA HIS A 31 12.17 -10.77 12.85
C HIS A 31 12.99 -9.50 13.03
N ILE A 32 12.31 -8.36 13.16
CA ILE A 32 12.91 -7.09 13.61
C ILE A 32 11.98 -6.49 14.65
N GLN A 33 12.55 -6.13 15.80
CA GLN A 33 11.81 -5.49 16.88
C GLN A 33 12.53 -4.22 17.31
N PHE A 34 11.86 -3.09 17.07
CA PHE A 34 12.18 -1.77 17.59
C PHE A 34 11.07 -1.33 18.55
N SER A 35 11.32 -0.28 19.35
CA SER A 35 10.30 0.28 20.24
C SER A 35 9.03 0.68 19.48
N PHE A 36 9.20 1.27 18.29
CA PHE A 36 8.13 1.81 17.46
C PHE A 36 7.60 0.86 16.38
N LEU A 37 8.27 -0.28 16.13
CA LEU A 37 7.98 -1.15 14.99
C LEU A 37 8.37 -2.60 15.28
N ASN A 38 7.42 -3.51 15.08
CA ASN A 38 7.67 -4.95 15.04
C ASN A 38 7.37 -5.49 13.63
N LEU A 39 8.29 -6.27 13.07
CA LEU A 39 8.20 -6.86 11.73
C LEU A 39 8.51 -8.35 11.81
N GLU A 40 7.62 -9.18 11.28
CA GLU A 40 7.80 -10.63 11.21
C GLU A 40 7.67 -11.14 9.78
N GLN A 41 8.63 -11.97 9.39
CA GLN A 41 8.70 -12.63 8.08
C GLN A 41 8.56 -11.65 6.91
N LEU A 42 9.26 -10.52 6.99
CA LEU A 42 9.28 -9.51 5.94
C LEU A 42 10.18 -9.98 4.80
N TYR A 43 9.60 -10.12 3.62
CA TYR A 43 10.28 -10.40 2.37
C TYR A 43 10.14 -9.20 1.43
N ILE A 44 11.26 -8.68 0.94
CA ILE A 44 11.29 -7.58 -0.03
C ILE A 44 12.16 -8.00 -1.21
N LYS A 45 11.64 -7.91 -2.42
CA LYS A 45 12.39 -8.13 -3.66
C LYS A 45 12.04 -7.05 -4.69
N LEU A 46 13.04 -6.59 -5.43
CA LEU A 46 12.88 -5.68 -6.56
C LEU A 46 13.40 -6.36 -7.83
N ASP A 47 12.52 -7.03 -8.56
CA ASP A 47 12.87 -7.63 -9.85
C ASP A 47 12.55 -6.65 -10.99
N LYS A 48 11.49 -6.89 -11.76
CA LYS A 48 10.93 -5.90 -12.70
C LYS A 48 10.05 -4.88 -11.99
N LYS A 49 9.39 -5.32 -10.92
CA LYS A 49 8.51 -4.54 -10.04
C LYS A 49 8.78 -4.96 -8.60
N LEU A 50 8.22 -4.19 -7.67
CA LEU A 50 8.35 -4.44 -6.24
C LEU A 50 7.47 -5.63 -5.79
N ILE A 51 8.06 -6.51 -5.02
CA ILE A 51 7.38 -7.59 -4.30
C ILE A 51 7.62 -7.39 -2.80
N VAL A 52 6.55 -7.26 -2.03
CA VAL A 52 6.59 -7.17 -0.57
C VAL A 52 5.68 -8.24 0.01
N ARG A 53 6.19 -9.05 0.92
CA ARG A 53 5.37 -9.97 1.72
C ARG A 53 5.73 -9.80 3.19
N ALA A 54 4.75 -9.82 4.07
CA ALA A 54 4.98 -9.77 5.49
C ALA A 54 3.88 -10.56 6.21
N LYS A 55 4.27 -11.29 7.26
CA LYS A 55 3.28 -11.96 8.11
C LYS A 55 2.67 -10.95 9.07
N ASN A 56 3.51 -10.26 9.83
CA ASN A 56 3.08 -9.26 10.81
C ASN A 56 3.88 -7.97 10.65
N ILE A 57 3.18 -6.84 10.63
CA ILE A 57 3.74 -5.50 10.74
C ILE A 57 2.95 -4.80 11.83
N THR A 58 3.61 -4.36 12.90
CA THR A 58 2.97 -3.65 14.00
C THR A 58 3.70 -2.35 14.25
N PHE A 59 3.01 -1.23 14.09
CA PHE A 59 3.52 0.07 14.53
C PHE A 59 3.06 0.31 15.96
N ASN A 60 4.03 0.42 16.86
CA ASN A 60 3.80 0.82 18.23
C ASN A 60 3.97 2.33 18.26
N GLU A 61 2.88 3.09 18.31
CA GLU A 61 3.02 4.52 18.58
C GLU A 61 3.41 4.71 20.05
N ASP A 62 4.48 5.48 20.29
CA ASP A 62 4.74 6.00 21.62
C ASP A 62 3.59 6.93 21.98
N ASN A 63 2.96 6.71 23.14
CA ASN A 63 1.81 7.45 23.70
C ASN A 63 2.00 8.98 23.82
N ASN A 64 3.12 9.54 23.37
CA ASN A 64 3.48 10.96 23.41
C ASN A 64 3.16 11.71 22.11
N ALA A 65 2.74 11.04 21.04
CA ALA A 65 2.20 11.70 19.85
C ALA A 65 0.67 11.74 19.96
N SER A 66 0.15 12.74 20.67
CA SER A 66 -1.28 13.06 20.73
C SER A 66 -1.79 13.46 19.33
N ILE A 67 -2.15 12.47 18.51
CA ILE A 67 -3.17 12.67 17.49
C ILE A 67 -4.48 12.74 18.26
N GLN A 68 -5.06 13.94 18.27
CA GLN A 68 -6.27 14.27 18.99
C GLN A 68 -7.35 13.21 18.80
N ASP A 69 -7.82 12.66 19.91
CA ASP A 69 -9.01 11.83 20.03
C ASP A 69 -10.25 12.65 19.64
N ASP A 70 -10.52 12.79 18.35
CA ASP A 70 -11.87 13.15 17.91
C ASP A 70 -12.69 11.86 17.83
N LYS A 71 -13.42 11.57 18.91
CA LYS A 71 -14.34 10.42 19.05
C LYS A 71 -15.63 10.56 18.22
N ASN A 72 -15.55 11.21 17.06
CA ASN A 72 -16.63 11.40 16.07
C ASN A 72 -16.18 11.04 14.63
N VAL A 73 -15.10 10.25 14.48
CA VAL A 73 -14.28 10.15 13.24
C VAL A 73 -14.48 8.86 12.41
N ASN A 74 -15.44 7.99 12.71
CA ASN A 74 -15.54 6.71 11.98
C ASN A 74 -15.84 6.87 10.47
N SER A 75 -16.80 7.73 10.09
CA SER A 75 -17.10 8.00 8.67
C SER A 75 -15.99 8.78 7.96
N ASP A 76 -15.28 9.63 8.71
CA ASP A 76 -14.20 10.46 8.21
C ASP A 76 -12.95 9.61 7.94
N PHE A 77 -12.74 8.53 8.71
CA PHE A 77 -11.62 7.62 8.53
C PHE A 77 -11.80 6.73 7.29
N ALA A 78 -12.95 6.06 7.13
CA ALA A 78 -13.19 5.17 5.98
C ALA A 78 -13.13 5.94 4.65
N SER A 79 -13.67 7.16 4.61
CA SER A 79 -13.60 8.02 3.42
C SER A 79 -12.18 8.51 3.12
N LYS A 80 -11.39 8.90 4.13
CA LYS A 80 -9.97 9.25 3.98
C LYS A 80 -9.15 8.05 3.49
N GLU A 81 -9.43 6.86 4.01
CA GLU A 81 -8.75 5.63 3.63
C GLU A 81 -9.05 5.25 2.17
N LEU A 82 -10.32 5.26 1.76
CA LEU A 82 -10.72 5.02 0.37
C LEU A 82 -10.09 6.04 -0.59
N LEU A 83 -10.02 7.31 -0.19
CA LEU A 83 -9.37 8.34 -0.99
C LEU A 83 -7.86 8.07 -1.14
N ASN A 84 -7.19 7.67 -0.05
CA ASN A 84 -5.77 7.32 -0.07
C ASN A 84 -5.50 6.09 -0.94
N ILE A 85 -6.32 5.05 -0.83
CA ILE A 85 -6.24 3.86 -1.69
C ILE A 85 -6.40 4.26 -3.15
N THR A 86 -7.45 5.02 -3.46
CA THR A 86 -7.79 5.48 -4.82
C THR A 86 -6.64 6.23 -5.48
N LYS A 87 -6.05 7.20 -4.76
CA LYS A 87 -4.91 7.99 -5.26
C LYS A 87 -3.66 7.13 -5.50
N ASN A 88 -3.44 6.13 -4.67
CA ASN A 88 -2.24 5.30 -4.74
C ASN A 88 -2.38 4.09 -5.67
N LEU A 89 -3.60 3.77 -6.13
CA LEU A 89 -3.89 2.62 -6.97
C LEU A 89 -3.10 2.63 -8.28
N LYS A 90 -2.92 3.81 -8.88
CA LYS A 90 -2.07 4.01 -10.07
C LYS A 90 -0.63 3.59 -9.82
N TYR A 91 -0.07 3.96 -8.67
CA TYR A 91 1.31 3.65 -8.31
C TYR A 91 1.47 2.17 -7.96
N LEU A 92 0.50 1.61 -7.22
CA LEU A 92 0.41 0.18 -6.94
C LEU A 92 0.48 -0.61 -8.25
N TYR A 93 -0.47 -0.39 -9.17
CA TYR A 93 -0.52 -1.14 -10.43
C TYR A 93 0.74 -0.98 -11.29
N THR A 94 1.36 0.21 -11.27
CA THR A 94 2.52 0.51 -12.11
C THR A 94 3.81 -0.09 -11.57
N PHE A 95 4.06 -0.01 -10.27
CA PHE A 95 5.37 -0.30 -9.68
C PHE A 95 5.42 -1.58 -8.85
N VAL A 96 4.26 -2.14 -8.49
CA VAL A 96 4.15 -3.30 -7.63
C VAL A 96 3.71 -4.49 -8.46
N GLU A 97 4.33 -5.64 -8.22
CA GLU A 97 3.92 -6.94 -8.74
C GLU A 97 3.15 -7.72 -7.70
N GLU A 98 3.58 -7.65 -6.44
CA GLU A 98 2.89 -8.31 -5.34
C GLU A 98 3.05 -7.55 -4.01
N ILE A 99 1.95 -7.40 -3.29
CA ILE A 99 1.93 -7.08 -1.86
C ILE A 99 1.11 -8.17 -1.17
N ASP A 100 1.64 -8.80 -0.13
CA ASP A 100 0.89 -9.72 0.72
C ASP A 100 1.25 -9.44 2.18
N ILE A 101 0.42 -8.66 2.85
CA ILE A 101 0.57 -8.33 4.27
C ILE A 101 -0.60 -8.96 5.01
N GLN A 102 -0.31 -9.99 5.80
CA GLN A 102 -1.36 -10.78 6.46
C GLN A 102 -1.96 -10.05 7.65
N ASN A 103 -1.12 -9.47 8.52
CA ASN A 103 -1.55 -8.66 9.65
C ASN A 103 -0.75 -7.35 9.70
N PHE A 104 -1.43 -6.25 9.51
CA PHE A 104 -0.91 -4.90 9.64
C PHE A 104 -1.67 -4.18 10.76
N ASN A 105 -0.97 -3.86 11.85
CA ASN A 105 -1.59 -3.35 13.07
C ASN A 105 -1.10 -1.94 13.38
N ILE A 106 -2.04 -1.00 13.51
CA ILE A 106 -1.80 0.37 13.98
C ILE A 106 -2.91 0.73 14.98
N LYS A 107 -2.57 1.10 16.22
CA LYS A 107 -3.52 1.55 17.26
C LYS A 107 -4.80 0.69 17.31
N ASP A 108 -4.62 -0.62 17.47
CA ASP A 108 -5.68 -1.63 17.54
C ASP A 108 -6.51 -1.86 16.26
N ASN A 109 -6.27 -1.11 15.18
CA ASN A 109 -6.86 -1.41 13.87
C ASN A 109 -6.03 -2.50 13.18
N HIS A 110 -6.72 -3.60 12.84
CA HIS A 110 -6.13 -4.73 12.15
C HIS A 110 -6.46 -4.67 10.67
N MET A 111 -5.44 -4.76 9.83
CA MET A 111 -5.59 -4.66 8.39
C MET A 111 -4.88 -5.80 7.66
N ARG A 112 -5.54 -6.37 6.66
CA ARG A 112 -4.94 -7.27 5.69
C ARG A 112 -4.90 -6.60 4.33
N ILE A 113 -3.76 -6.69 3.64
CA ILE A 113 -3.57 -6.10 2.31
C ILE A 113 -3.06 -7.19 1.38
N LEU A 114 -3.72 -7.37 0.24
CA LEU A 114 -3.22 -8.22 -0.85
C LEU A 114 -3.30 -7.46 -2.17
N PHE A 115 -2.23 -7.50 -2.94
CA PHE A 115 -2.21 -7.21 -4.35
C PHE A 115 -1.46 -8.32 -5.06
N LYS A 116 -2.12 -9.07 -5.94
CA LYS A 116 -1.48 -10.15 -6.70
C LYS A 116 -2.32 -10.51 -7.91
N ASN A 117 -1.67 -10.78 -9.04
CA ASN A 117 -2.35 -11.14 -10.30
C ASN A 117 -3.45 -10.12 -10.68
N ASP A 118 -3.14 -8.84 -10.50
CA ASP A 118 -4.02 -7.71 -10.73
C ASP A 118 -5.30 -7.67 -9.86
N GLU A 119 -5.44 -8.57 -8.88
CA GLU A 119 -6.47 -8.45 -7.84
C GLU A 119 -5.91 -7.72 -6.62
N PHE A 120 -6.65 -6.73 -6.14
CA PHE A 120 -6.35 -6.01 -4.92
C PHE A 120 -7.47 -6.23 -3.92
N PHE A 121 -7.12 -6.47 -2.66
CA PHE A 121 -8.06 -6.24 -1.57
C PHE A 121 -7.38 -5.64 -0.34
N VAL A 122 -8.19 -4.93 0.42
CA VAL A 122 -7.90 -4.51 1.78
C VAL A 122 -9.09 -4.86 2.67
N ASP A 123 -8.81 -5.38 3.86
CA ASP A 123 -9.80 -5.73 4.87
C ASP A 123 -9.34 -5.14 6.20
N ASN A 124 -10.18 -4.32 6.83
CA ASN A 124 -9.93 -3.77 8.15
C ASN A 124 -11.23 -3.66 8.95
N ASP A 125 -11.20 -3.12 10.16
CA ASP A 125 -12.40 -3.08 11.03
C ASP A 125 -13.56 -2.22 10.47
N LEU A 126 -13.28 -1.27 9.57
CA LEU A 126 -14.25 -0.30 9.05
C LEU A 126 -14.76 -0.63 7.64
N LEU A 127 -13.92 -1.24 6.80
CA LEU A 127 -14.27 -1.53 5.42
C LEU A 127 -13.61 -2.82 4.91
N PHE A 128 -14.24 -3.39 3.90
CA PHE A 128 -13.65 -4.39 3.03
C PHE A 128 -13.74 -3.89 1.59
N LEU A 129 -12.63 -3.88 0.87
CA LEU A 129 -12.58 -3.49 -0.53
C LEU A 129 -11.88 -4.60 -1.32
N LYS A 130 -12.55 -5.12 -2.35
CA LYS A 130 -11.99 -6.03 -3.33
C LYS A 130 -12.20 -5.45 -4.73
N LEU A 131 -11.12 -5.37 -5.50
CA LEU A 131 -11.18 -4.88 -6.87
C LEU A 131 -10.22 -5.68 -7.78
N ALA A 132 -10.52 -5.70 -9.08
CA ALA A 132 -9.61 -6.15 -10.11
C ALA A 132 -9.12 -4.95 -10.92
N LEU A 133 -7.81 -4.90 -11.18
CA LEU A 133 -7.18 -3.85 -11.95
C LEU A 133 -6.89 -4.33 -13.36
N HIS A 134 -7.06 -3.43 -14.32
CA HIS A 134 -6.56 -3.67 -15.67
C HIS A 134 -6.18 -2.33 -16.32
N ARG A 135 -5.33 -2.39 -17.34
CA ARG A 135 -4.89 -1.20 -18.07
C ARG A 135 -5.41 -1.23 -19.50
N GLU A 136 -6.09 -0.15 -19.88
CA GLU A 136 -6.56 0.07 -21.24
C GLU A 136 -5.92 1.36 -21.78
N GLY A 137 -4.89 1.21 -22.61
CA GLY A 137 -4.13 2.33 -23.13
C GLY A 137 -3.50 3.20 -22.03
N LYS A 138 -4.07 4.38 -21.80
CA LYS A 138 -3.62 5.37 -20.80
C LYS A 138 -4.42 5.33 -19.50
N GLU A 139 -5.47 4.52 -19.45
CA GLU A 139 -6.36 4.40 -18.30
C GLU A 139 -6.04 3.14 -17.51
N ILE A 140 -6.17 3.25 -16.19
CA ILE A 140 -6.18 2.11 -15.28
C ILE A 140 -7.63 2.02 -14.78
N ASN A 141 -8.27 0.91 -15.11
CA ASN A 141 -9.62 0.61 -14.67
C ASN A 141 -9.55 -0.29 -13.45
N ALA A 142 -10.40 0.01 -12.47
CA ALA A 142 -10.59 -0.79 -11.28
C ALA A 142 -12.04 -1.25 -11.22
N ASP A 143 -12.24 -2.55 -11.41
CA ASP A 143 -13.53 -3.21 -11.28
C ASP A 143 -13.75 -3.50 -9.79
N ILE A 144 -14.57 -2.69 -9.14
CA ILE A 144 -14.93 -2.82 -7.73
C ILE A 144 -15.92 -3.98 -7.60
N LYS A 145 -15.40 -5.13 -7.18
CA LYS A 145 -16.17 -6.38 -7.02
C LYS A 145 -16.99 -6.39 -5.73
N ASN A 146 -16.51 -5.69 -4.71
CA ASN A 146 -17.19 -5.47 -3.45
C ASN A 146 -16.46 -4.36 -2.68
N LEU A 147 -17.16 -3.29 -2.36
CA LEU A 147 -16.79 -2.34 -1.32
C LEU A 147 -17.86 -2.37 -0.24
N LEU A 148 -17.55 -3.01 0.89
CA LEU A 148 -18.40 -3.08 2.06
C LEU A 148 -17.95 -2.03 3.08
N LEU A 149 -18.82 -1.07 3.38
CA LEU A 149 -18.67 -0.18 4.52
C LEU A 149 -19.36 -0.84 5.73
N LYS A 150 -18.56 -1.39 6.65
CA LYS A 150 -19.04 -2.30 7.71
C LYS A 150 -19.98 -1.60 8.69
N ASP A 151 -19.68 -0.35 9.05
CA ASP A 151 -20.50 0.46 9.95
C ASP A 151 -21.94 0.70 9.44
N TYR A 152 -22.14 0.68 8.13
CA TYR A 152 -23.43 0.94 7.49
C TYR A 152 -24.06 -0.32 6.89
N ASN A 153 -23.34 -1.44 6.93
CA ASN A 153 -23.68 -2.66 6.18
C ASN A 153 -24.04 -2.34 4.71
N LEU A 154 -23.32 -1.38 4.10
CA LEU A 154 -23.56 -0.88 2.75
C LEU A 154 -22.56 -1.50 1.79
N SER A 155 -23.04 -2.18 0.75
CA SER A 155 -22.19 -2.77 -0.27
C SER A 155 -22.24 -1.94 -1.55
N ILE A 156 -21.08 -1.69 -2.15
CA ILE A 156 -20.96 -0.92 -3.40
C ILE A 156 -20.19 -1.75 -4.42
N ASP A 157 -20.77 -1.88 -5.61
CA ASP A 157 -20.15 -2.53 -6.76
C ASP A 157 -20.06 -1.52 -7.91
N GLY A 158 -19.01 -1.57 -8.73
CA GLY A 158 -18.85 -0.58 -9.78
C GLY A 158 -17.52 -0.60 -10.50
N ASN A 159 -17.25 0.47 -11.23
CA ASN A 159 -16.05 0.66 -12.03
C ASN A 159 -15.48 2.04 -11.75
N LEU A 160 -14.16 2.10 -11.57
CA LEU A 160 -13.39 3.32 -11.42
C LEU A 160 -12.34 3.39 -12.53
N SER A 161 -12.43 4.40 -13.40
CA SER A 161 -11.39 4.70 -14.40
C SER A 161 -10.47 5.79 -13.87
N ILE A 162 -9.16 5.56 -13.97
CA ILE A 162 -8.09 6.44 -13.53
C ILE A 162 -7.21 6.81 -14.73
N ASN A 163 -7.21 8.08 -15.13
CA ASN A 163 -6.30 8.56 -16.16
C ASN A 163 -4.88 8.70 -15.59
N ALA A 164 -3.94 7.91 -16.10
CA ALA A 164 -2.57 7.88 -15.57
C ALA A 164 -1.76 9.17 -15.83
N LYS A 165 -2.24 10.12 -16.64
CA LYS A 165 -1.56 11.39 -16.94
C LYS A 165 -2.21 12.62 -16.31
N SER A 166 -3.53 12.67 -16.24
CA SER A 166 -4.27 13.88 -15.84
C SER A 166 -4.87 13.82 -14.44
N GLU A 167 -4.61 12.75 -13.66
CA GLU A 167 -5.20 12.54 -12.32
C GLU A 167 -6.73 12.69 -12.30
N PHE A 168 -7.38 12.39 -13.43
CA PHE A 168 -8.84 12.40 -13.53
C PHE A 168 -9.38 11.02 -13.11
N TYR A 169 -10.39 11.02 -12.25
CA TYR A 169 -11.03 9.82 -11.71
C TYR A 169 -12.50 9.83 -12.09
N ASN A 170 -12.98 8.77 -12.72
CA ASN A 170 -14.39 8.61 -13.06
C ASN A 170 -14.93 7.34 -12.39
N PHE A 171 -15.92 7.50 -11.53
CA PHE A 171 -16.54 6.39 -10.80
C PHE A 171 -17.99 6.20 -11.22
N LYS A 172 -18.38 4.96 -11.50
CA LYS A 172 -19.76 4.55 -11.74
C LYS A 172 -20.03 3.27 -10.97
N GLY A 173 -20.97 3.32 -10.03
CA GLY A 173 -21.34 2.16 -9.22
C GLY A 173 -22.79 2.17 -8.77
N GLN A 174 -23.17 1.08 -8.14
CA GLN A 174 -24.46 0.85 -7.51
C GLN A 174 -24.24 0.49 -6.04
N ALA A 175 -25.07 1.04 -5.16
CA ALA A 175 -25.10 0.69 -3.76
C ALA A 175 -26.28 -0.24 -3.48
N ASN A 176 -26.06 -1.27 -2.65
CA ASN A 176 -27.01 -2.30 -2.27
C ASN A 176 -27.11 -2.41 -0.75
#